data_AF-A0A1M5FGJ6-F1
#
_entry.id   AF-A0A1M5FGJ6-F1
#
_cell.length_a   1.000
_cell.length_b   1.000
_cell.length_c   1.000
_cell.angle_alpha   90.00
_cell.angle_beta   90.00
_cell.angle_gamma   90.00
#
_symmetry.space_group_name_H-M   'P 1'
#
loop_
_entity.id
_entity.type
_entity.pdbx_description
1 polymer ?
#
loop_
_entity_poly.entity_id
_entity_poly.type
_entity_poly.pdbx_seq_one_letter_code
_entity_poly.pdbx_strand_id
1 'polypeptide(L)'
;MKSLTNPFSFNPFIWHWPLSGDVKDISPTTTWFSPQYEINLAGDSAIEKAVVTQVASYGRQLGKITQAVLELADGESGDAIASLRKMADDINAIKQHTLAEKIEADLMRLKQQDNAAYEALLKRL
;
A
#
# COMPACT_ATOMS: atom_id res chain seq x y z
N MET A 1 4.83 54.10 -16.49
CA MET A 1 4.07 53.92 -15.25
C MET A 1 3.75 52.43 -15.12
N LYS A 2 4.46 51.68 -14.27
CA LYS A 2 4.32 50.21 -14.14
C LYS A 2 3.10 49.90 -13.26
N SER A 3 2.17 49.12 -13.80
CA SER A 3 1.03 48.54 -13.06
C SER A 3 1.54 47.43 -12.14
N LEU A 4 1.21 47.53 -10.84
CA LEU A 4 1.51 46.52 -9.82
C LEU A 4 0.43 45.42 -9.89
N THR A 5 0.75 44.27 -10.47
CA THR A 5 -0.04 43.05 -10.29
C THR A 5 0.30 42.44 -8.93
N ASN A 6 -0.65 42.47 -8.01
CA ASN A 6 -0.52 41.92 -6.66
C ASN A 6 -0.64 40.38 -6.73
N PRO A 7 0.36 39.58 -6.32
CA PRO A 7 0.36 38.11 -6.48
C PRO A 7 -0.53 37.38 -5.46
N PHE A 8 -1.31 38.10 -4.65
CA PHE A 8 -2.12 37.56 -3.55
C PHE A 8 -3.63 37.83 -3.71
N SER A 9 -4.12 37.98 -4.94
CA SER A 9 -5.56 38.02 -5.21
C SER A 9 -6.15 36.61 -5.14
N PHE A 10 -6.51 36.16 -3.94
CA PHE A 10 -7.31 34.96 -3.74
C PHE A 10 -8.73 35.20 -4.27
N ASN A 11 -9.11 34.50 -5.34
CA ASN A 11 -10.48 34.46 -5.82
C ASN A 11 -11.30 33.53 -4.90
N PRO A 12 -12.27 34.02 -4.11
CA PRO A 12 -12.94 33.21 -3.07
C PRO A 12 -13.89 32.14 -3.61
N PHE A 13 -14.00 31.98 -4.95
CA PHE A 13 -14.94 31.07 -5.60
C PHE A 13 -14.36 29.71 -6.01
N ILE A 14 -13.12 29.38 -5.64
CA ILE A 14 -12.49 28.05 -5.89
C ILE A 14 -12.64 27.11 -4.67
N TRP A 15 -13.48 27.47 -3.70
CA TRP A 15 -13.73 26.66 -2.50
C TRP A 15 -15.07 25.93 -2.61
N HIS A 16 -15.03 24.67 -3.02
CA HIS A 16 -16.21 23.78 -3.07
C HIS A 16 -16.53 23.31 -1.64
N TRP A 17 -17.59 23.86 -1.02
CA TRP A 17 -18.04 23.45 0.32
C TRP A 17 -18.78 22.10 0.24
N PRO A 18 -18.48 21.07 1.07
CA PRO A 18 -19.16 19.76 1.11
C PRO A 18 -20.70 19.70 1.31
N LEU A 19 -21.43 20.79 1.11
CA LEU A 19 -22.89 20.84 1.06
C LEU A 19 -23.42 21.35 -0.30
N SER A 20 -22.55 21.56 -1.29
CA SER A 20 -22.90 22.13 -2.60
C SER A 20 -23.64 21.18 -3.55
N GLY A 21 -24.13 20.03 -3.06
CA GLY A 21 -24.93 19.08 -3.84
C GLY A 21 -24.18 18.31 -4.93
N ASP A 22 -22.88 18.60 -5.14
CA ASP A 22 -21.98 17.87 -6.04
C ASP A 22 -20.96 17.03 -5.26
N VAL A 23 -21.43 16.47 -4.13
CA VAL A 23 -20.66 15.49 -3.37
C VAL A 23 -21.16 14.14 -3.85
N LYS A 24 -20.38 13.49 -4.72
CA LYS A 24 -20.63 12.08 -5.07
C LYS A 24 -20.77 11.31 -3.76
N ASP A 25 -21.81 10.49 -3.65
CA ASP A 25 -22.09 9.70 -2.46
C ASP A 25 -20.92 8.75 -2.19
N ILE A 26 -19.98 9.21 -1.36
CA ILE A 26 -18.87 8.43 -0.85
C ILE A 26 -19.52 7.66 0.31
N SER A 27 -20.23 6.56 0.00
CA SER A 27 -20.78 5.66 1.03
C SER A 27 -19.70 5.37 2.07
N PRO A 28 -19.91 5.50 3.40
CA PRO A 28 -18.81 5.44 4.38
C PRO A 28 -18.08 4.09 4.46
N THR A 29 -18.52 3.08 3.70
CA THR A 29 -17.76 1.86 3.37
C THR A 29 -16.75 2.05 2.22
N THR A 30 -16.52 3.29 1.81
CA THR A 30 -15.80 3.65 0.60
C THR A 30 -14.37 3.17 0.59
N THR A 31 -14.12 2.31 -0.39
CA THR A 31 -12.90 2.18 -1.20
C THR A 31 -11.62 1.76 -0.47
N TRP A 32 -11.38 2.23 0.76
CA TRP A 32 -10.29 1.78 1.62
C TRP A 32 -10.55 0.38 2.22
N PHE A 33 -11.82 -0.02 2.34
CA PHE A 33 -12.22 -1.27 3.00
C PHE A 33 -12.91 -2.29 2.07
N SER A 34 -13.15 -1.93 0.80
CA SER A 34 -13.78 -2.84 -0.16
C SER A 34 -12.72 -3.44 -1.09
N PRO A 35 -12.65 -4.77 -1.27
CA PRO A 35 -11.71 -5.44 -2.18
C PRO A 35 -12.04 -5.20 -3.67
N GLN A 36 -13.00 -4.29 -3.95
CA GLN A 36 -13.61 -4.08 -5.27
C GLN A 36 -12.98 -2.92 -6.05
N TYR A 37 -11.99 -2.22 -5.48
CA TYR A 37 -11.22 -1.22 -6.21
C TYR A 37 -9.81 -1.75 -6.47
N GLU A 38 -9.52 -2.01 -7.75
CA GLU A 38 -8.17 -1.99 -8.30
C GLU A 38 -7.62 -0.57 -8.11
N ILE A 39 -7.22 -0.24 -6.88
CA ILE A 39 -6.23 0.79 -6.68
C ILE A 39 -5.04 0.28 -7.48
N ASN A 40 -4.58 1.04 -8.47
CA ASN A 40 -3.30 0.82 -9.13
C ASN A 40 -2.16 1.08 -8.12
N LEU A 41 -2.19 0.40 -6.97
CA LEU A 41 -1.03 0.09 -6.19
C LEU A 41 -0.16 -0.69 -7.17
N ALA A 42 0.98 -0.14 -7.54
CA ALA A 42 1.97 -0.80 -8.38
C ALA A 42 2.60 -2.04 -7.66
N GLY A 43 1.77 -2.84 -6.98
CA GLY A 43 2.10 -3.98 -6.14
C GLY A 43 1.35 -5.23 -6.59
N ASP A 44 1.91 -6.40 -6.29
CA ASP A 44 1.36 -7.70 -6.67
C ASP A 44 0.07 -7.99 -5.88
N SER A 45 -1.07 -8.11 -6.57
CA SER A 45 -2.39 -8.31 -5.94
C SER A 45 -2.45 -9.57 -5.05
N ALA A 46 -1.65 -10.61 -5.35
CA ALA A 46 -1.58 -11.80 -4.51
C ALA A 46 -0.93 -11.48 -3.16
N ILE A 47 0.11 -10.65 -3.16
CA ILE A 47 0.79 -10.18 -1.96
C ILE A 47 -0.16 -9.31 -1.13
N GLU A 48 -0.84 -8.34 -1.75
CA GLU A 48 -1.76 -7.46 -1.02
C GLU A 48 -2.89 -8.24 -0.35
N LYS A 49 -3.45 -9.24 -1.04
CA LYS A 49 -4.45 -10.14 -0.46
C LYS A 49 -3.88 -10.91 0.72
N ALA A 50 -2.67 -11.48 0.58
CA ALA A 50 -2.01 -12.23 1.65
C ALA A 50 -1.73 -11.35 2.87
N VAL A 51 -1.29 -10.10 2.67
CA VAL A 51 -1.04 -9.15 3.76
C VAL A 51 -2.33 -8.82 4.51
N VAL A 52 -3.42 -8.53 3.80
CA VAL A 52 -4.72 -8.20 4.42
C VAL A 52 -5.29 -9.38 5.21
N THR A 53 -5.16 -10.61 4.71
CA THR A 53 -5.70 -11.79 5.38
C THR A 53 -4.84 -12.27 6.54
N GLN A 54 -3.51 -12.18 6.43
CA GLN A 54 -2.59 -12.80 7.38
C GLN A 54 -2.03 -11.83 8.43
N VAL A 55 -1.86 -10.55 8.09
CA VAL A 55 -1.26 -9.56 9.01
C VAL A 55 -2.33 -8.70 9.66
N ALA A 56 -3.00 -7.88 8.86
CA ALA A 56 -4.07 -7.01 9.34
C ALA A 56 -4.77 -6.34 8.15
N SER A 57 -6.07 -6.05 8.32
CA SER A 57 -6.77 -5.13 7.41
C SER A 57 -6.10 -3.75 7.41
N TYR A 58 -6.23 -3.01 6.31
CA TYR A 58 -5.65 -1.67 6.17
C TYR A 58 -6.02 -0.72 7.32
N GLY A 59 -7.25 -0.79 7.84
CA GLY A 59 -7.65 0.00 9.02
C GLY A 59 -6.88 -0.35 10.29
N ARG A 60 -6.54 -1.63 10.50
CA ARG A 60 -5.69 -2.05 11.62
C ARG A 60 -4.24 -1.59 11.43
N GLN A 61 -3.72 -1.62 10.21
CA GLN A 61 -2.38 -1.13 9.90
C GLN A 61 -2.26 0.37 10.19
N LEU A 62 -3.22 1.17 9.72
CA LEU A 62 -3.30 2.60 10.03
C LEU A 62 -3.43 2.85 11.54
N GLY A 63 -4.24 2.05 12.25
CA GLY A 63 -4.36 2.13 13.71
C GLY A 63 -3.02 1.95 14.43
N LYS A 64 -2.22 0.95 14.03
CA LYS A 64 -0.89 0.71 14.62
C LYS A 64 0.10 1.84 14.30
N ILE A 65 0.06 2.39 13.09
CA ILE A 65 0.90 3.54 12.71
C ILE A 65 0.54 4.75 13.59
N THR A 66 -0.75 5.07 13.72
CA THR A 66 -1.20 6.19 14.55
C THR A 66 -0.75 6.02 16.00
N GLN A 67 -0.90 4.83 16.58
CA GLN A 67 -0.46 4.55 17.95
C GLN A 67 1.05 4.74 18.11
N ALA A 68 1.87 4.21 17.20
CA ALA A 68 3.31 4.36 17.26
C ALA A 68 3.77 5.82 17.07
N VAL A 69 3.08 6.59 16.21
CA VAL A 69 3.38 8.02 16.00
C VAL A 69 3.05 8.84 17.24
N LEU A 70 1.93 8.56 17.92
CA LEU A 70 1.58 9.21 19.18
C LEU A 70 2.60 8.89 20.27
N GLU A 71 2.96 7.61 20.42
CA GLU A 71 3.98 7.16 21.38
C GLU A 71 5.34 7.86 21.15
N LEU A 72 5.77 7.96 19.89
CA LEU A 72 6.97 8.72 19.51
C LEU A 72 6.84 10.22 19.84
N ALA A 73 5.67 10.82 19.61
CA ALA A 73 5.42 12.23 19.88
C ALA A 73 5.43 12.54 21.39
N ASP A 74 5.00 11.58 22.22
CA ASP A 74 5.06 11.66 23.67
C ASP A 74 6.49 11.40 24.23
N GLY A 75 7.45 11.10 23.34
CA GLY A 75 8.85 10.83 23.69
C GLY A 75 9.05 9.45 24.31
N GLU A 76 8.06 8.58 24.18
CA GLU A 76 8.08 7.23 24.73
C GLU A 76 8.65 6.25 23.69
N SER A 77 9.29 5.21 24.20
CA SER A 77 9.63 4.03 23.41
C SER A 77 8.93 2.87 24.07
N GLY A 78 7.85 2.39 23.46
CA GLY A 78 6.93 1.47 24.09
C GLY A 78 6.38 0.41 23.13
N ASP A 79 5.27 -0.16 23.57
CA ASP A 79 4.69 -1.35 22.94
C ASP A 79 4.10 -1.05 21.55
N ALA A 80 3.67 0.19 21.28
CA ALA A 80 3.13 0.54 19.96
C ALA A 80 4.21 0.53 18.89
N ILE A 81 5.40 1.06 19.17
CA ILE A 81 6.54 0.99 18.25
C ILE A 81 6.97 -0.47 18.05
N ALA A 82 7.02 -1.27 19.11
CA ALA A 82 7.35 -2.70 19.00
C ALA A 82 6.31 -3.47 18.15
N SER A 83 5.02 -3.18 18.34
CA SER A 83 3.92 -3.78 17.58
C SER A 83 3.94 -3.37 16.10
N LEU A 84 4.34 -2.13 15.79
CA LEU A 84 4.52 -1.65 14.43
C LEU A 84 5.73 -2.33 13.75
N ARG A 85 6.84 -2.51 14.47
CA ARG A 85 8.00 -3.26 13.96
C ARG A 85 7.65 -4.69 13.62
N LYS A 86 6.99 -5.40 14.55
CA LYS A 86 6.52 -6.77 14.32
C LYS A 86 5.62 -6.87 13.08
N MET A 87 4.69 -5.92 12.92
CA MET A 87 3.84 -5.87 11.74
C MET A 87 4.66 -5.72 10.45
N ALA A 88 5.69 -4.88 10.45
CA ALA A 88 6.57 -4.73 9.29
C ALA A 88 7.34 -6.02 8.97
N ASP A 89 7.81 -6.73 9.99
CA ASP A 89 8.50 -8.01 9.84
C ASP A 89 7.57 -9.08 9.27
N ASP A 90 6.33 -9.18 9.77
CA ASP A 90 5.32 -10.12 9.28
C ASP A 90 5.00 -9.86 7.78
N ILE A 91 4.88 -8.59 7.38
CA ILE A 91 4.67 -8.20 5.97
C ILE A 91 5.87 -8.62 5.11
N ASN A 92 7.09 -8.40 5.59
CA ASN A 92 8.30 -8.77 4.84
C ASN A 92 8.43 -10.30 4.68
N ALA A 93 8.08 -11.07 5.71
CA ALA A 93 8.07 -12.52 5.64
C ALA A 93 7.10 -13.03 4.56
N ILE A 94 5.88 -12.48 4.50
CA ILE A 94 4.90 -12.81 3.45
C ILE A 94 5.44 -12.47 2.06
N LYS A 95 6.02 -11.27 1.88
CA LYS A 95 6.61 -10.86 0.60
C LYS A 95 7.71 -11.82 0.14
N GLN A 96 8.60 -12.23 1.05
CA GLN A 96 9.67 -13.17 0.73
C GLN A 96 9.13 -14.55 0.35
N HIS A 97 8.14 -15.05 1.10
CA HIS A 97 7.50 -16.33 0.81
C HIS A 97 6.83 -16.33 -0.57
N THR A 98 6.00 -15.32 -0.86
CA THR A 98 5.29 -15.21 -2.15
C THR A 98 6.26 -15.04 -3.32
N LEU A 99 7.38 -14.33 -3.12
CA LEU A 99 8.41 -14.22 -4.16
C LEU A 99 9.05 -15.57 -4.45
N ALA A 100 9.37 -16.36 -3.42
CA ALA A 100 9.94 -17.69 -3.59
C ALA A 100 8.98 -18.63 -4.33
N GLU A 101 7.71 -18.66 -3.94
CA GLU A 101 6.66 -19.45 -4.63
C GLU A 101 6.50 -19.04 -6.10
N LYS A 102 6.55 -17.73 -6.38
CA LYS A 102 6.47 -17.21 -7.75
C LYS A 102 7.65 -17.65 -8.60
N ILE A 103 8.87 -17.54 -8.05
CA ILE A 103 10.09 -17.99 -8.73
C ILE A 103 10.01 -19.50 -9.01
N GLU A 104 9.57 -20.29 -8.04
CA GLU A 104 9.41 -21.74 -8.21
C GLU A 104 8.39 -22.06 -9.32
N ALA A 105 7.23 -21.40 -9.31
CA ALA A 105 6.20 -21.58 -10.33
C ALA A 105 6.70 -21.17 -11.73
N ASP A 106 7.43 -20.06 -11.83
CA ASP A 106 8.00 -19.58 -13.10
C ASP A 106 9.08 -20.54 -13.62
N LEU A 107 9.93 -21.09 -12.75
CA LEU A 107 10.91 -22.13 -13.10
C LEU A 107 10.24 -23.42 -13.56
N MET A 108 9.19 -23.88 -12.86
CA MET A 108 8.41 -25.05 -13.27
C MET A 108 7.76 -24.84 -14.63
N ARG A 109 7.19 -23.65 -14.87
CA ARG A 109 6.59 -23.29 -16.16
C ARG A 109 7.64 -23.28 -17.26
N LEU A 110 8.81 -22.69 -17.02
CA LEU A 110 9.91 -22.68 -17.99
C LEU A 110 10.36 -24.10 -18.33
N LYS A 111 10.53 -24.98 -17.33
CA LYS A 111 10.88 -26.38 -17.53
C LYS A 111 9.86 -27.14 -18.40
N GLN A 112 8.56 -26.87 -18.20
CA GLN A 112 7.50 -27.50 -18.98
C GLN A 112 7.41 -26.99 -20.43
N GLN A 113 7.65 -25.70 -20.64
CA GLN A 113 7.50 -25.06 -21.96
C GLN A 113 8.77 -25.17 -22.81
N ASP A 114 9.94 -25.01 -22.21
CA ASP A 114 11.24 -25.06 -22.87
C ASP A 114 12.32 -25.59 -21.91
N ASN A 115 12.46 -26.92 -21.92
CA ASN A 115 13.45 -27.60 -21.07
C ASN A 115 14.89 -27.20 -21.44
N ALA A 116 15.17 -26.84 -22.70
CA ALA A 116 16.52 -26.43 -23.09
C ALA A 116 16.87 -25.05 -22.51
N ALA A 117 15.94 -24.10 -22.55
CA ALA A 117 16.10 -22.79 -21.91
C ALA A 117 16.21 -22.90 -20.38
N TYR A 118 15.44 -23.79 -19.75
CA TYR A 118 15.55 -24.09 -18.33
C TYR A 118 16.95 -24.58 -17.93
N GLU A 119 17.48 -25.60 -18.63
CA GLU A 119 18.84 -26.11 -18.39
C GLU A 119 19.92 -25.06 -18.65
N ALA A 120 19.72 -24.19 -19.65
CA ALA A 120 20.63 -23.08 -19.93
C ALA A 120 20.62 -22.02 -18.81
N LEU A 121 19.46 -21.76 -18.21
CA LEU A 121 19.32 -20.87 -17.06
C LEU A 121 20.04 -21.44 -15.83
N LEU A 122 19.82 -22.72 -15.53
CA LEU A 122 20.48 -23.38 -14.39
C LEU A 122 22.00 -23.38 -14.47
N LYS A 123 22.58 -23.44 -15.67
CA LYS A 123 24.04 -23.38 -15.85
C LYS A 123 24.65 -21.99 -15.65
N ARG A 124 23.83 -20.94 -15.61
CA ARG A 124 24.26 -19.54 -15.47
C ARG A 124 24.15 -19.01 -14.03
N LEU A 125 23.37 -19.70 -13.19
CA LEU A 125 23.22 -19.43 -11.76
C LEU A 125 24.33 -20.12 -10.96
#